data_AF-A0AAU6YNE1-F1
#
_entry.id   AF-A0AAU6YNE1-F1
#
_cell.length_a   1.000
_cell.length_b   1.000
_cell.length_c   1.000
_cell.angle_alpha   90.00
_cell.angle_beta   90.00
_cell.angle_gamma   90.00
#
_symmetry.space_group_name_H-M   'P 1'
#
loop_
_entity.id
_entity.type
_entity.pdbx_description
1 polymer ?
#
loop_
_entity_poly.entity_id
_entity_poly.type
_entity_poly.pdbx_seq_one_letter_code
_entity_poly.pdbx_strand_id
1 'polypeptide(L)'
;MKPPSSEDITRQLQQAHFPQKHGLDSSPVPVGDTPLVVSLEQLRPYELNPRVVRNPLYDEIKASIRERGLDQPPAITRRPDEPHFIIRNGGNTRLSILGELWQETREERFFQIHCLFRPWQSESHALIGHLAESDLHGQLTFIERSLAVAKLRDMLQEPDAPLSQRELSTRLSKGGYPISQSHISRMFDTLEHLLPVIPQVLYAGLGKPTIARIINLRRRAESIWNQYLGDVQHFALLWFEVLSAFDSDKPDLNWGELQDELIARMAVQLKQTPRLLALEMHQEPLRSTPPAETPQPLPQAPQGECSPQLPVEDEAQSAPQSPAPEPMSSADNTAAAETPRLPNIREALSDDDPLAARVPNALDAGEPSLGSASPLAPLQGDITALRERCAALATDLAAYADASAMVTPHAEGLGFTLTLEHGEQLSPRHTGIQLLLSALLRLQDDVTSQQRQQLPAALFGQLLIGTYDLPFPERPALTVGLERLPDTQLEQLFSLIRHARQLIDLTLSSTR
;
A
#
# COMPACT_ATOMS: atom_id res chain seq x y z
N MET A 1 52.01 -10.67 -61.76
CA MET A 1 52.27 -9.31 -61.24
C MET A 1 53.15 -9.47 -60.00
N LYS A 2 54.28 -8.76 -59.89
CA LYS A 2 55.17 -8.86 -58.71
C LYS A 2 54.50 -8.19 -57.51
N PRO A 3 54.59 -8.76 -56.30
CA PRO A 3 54.03 -8.14 -55.10
C PRO A 3 54.81 -6.83 -54.77
N PRO A 4 54.11 -5.78 -54.29
CA PRO A 4 54.77 -4.52 -53.95
C PRO A 4 55.73 -4.70 -52.77
N SER A 5 56.87 -3.99 -52.83
CA SER A 5 57.91 -4.08 -51.81
C SER A 5 57.53 -3.28 -50.56
N SER A 6 58.14 -3.59 -49.42
CA SER A 6 57.92 -2.89 -48.15
C SER A 6 58.13 -1.37 -48.24
N GLU A 7 59.04 -0.95 -49.11
CA GLU A 7 59.33 0.47 -49.41
C GLU A 7 58.22 1.14 -50.23
N ASP A 8 57.55 0.39 -51.12
CA ASP A 8 56.40 0.89 -51.86
C ASP A 8 55.17 1.07 -50.95
N ILE A 9 55.01 0.18 -49.97
CA ILE A 9 53.94 0.24 -48.96
C ILE A 9 54.18 1.40 -48.00
N THR A 10 55.42 1.62 -47.56
CA THR A 10 55.76 2.77 -46.70
C THR A 10 55.67 4.10 -47.45
N ARG A 11 56.02 4.15 -48.74
CA ARG A 11 55.77 5.32 -49.58
C ARG A 11 54.29 5.61 -49.79
N GLN A 12 53.46 4.58 -49.95
CA GLN A 12 52.00 4.76 -50.03
C GLN A 12 51.39 5.25 -48.72
N LEU A 13 51.90 4.80 -47.57
CA LEU A 13 51.46 5.29 -46.25
C LEU A 13 51.93 6.73 -45.94
N GLN A 14 53.06 7.16 -46.51
CA GLN A 14 53.61 8.52 -46.34
C GLN A 14 53.04 9.55 -47.32
N GLN A 15 52.22 9.15 -48.30
CA GLN A 15 51.48 10.09 -49.13
C GLN A 15 50.38 10.75 -48.28
N ALA A 16 50.73 11.89 -47.68
CA ALA A 16 49.87 12.75 -46.88
C ALA A 16 48.80 13.47 -47.73
N HIS A 17 47.92 12.69 -48.36
CA HIS A 17 46.71 13.17 -49.02
C HIS A 17 45.50 12.37 -48.53
N PHE A 18 45.23 12.42 -47.23
CA PHE A 18 43.84 12.42 -46.77
C PHE A 18 43.36 13.87 -46.85
N PRO A 19 42.52 14.24 -47.83
CA PRO A 19 41.87 15.54 -47.75
C PRO A 19 40.98 15.52 -46.50
N GLN A 20 41.35 16.29 -45.47
CA GLN A 20 40.40 16.77 -44.47
C GLN A 20 39.41 17.65 -45.23
N LYS A 21 38.37 17.03 -45.77
CA LYS A 21 37.17 17.74 -46.19
C LYS A 21 36.56 18.34 -44.93
N HIS A 22 36.76 19.63 -44.73
CA HIS A 22 35.79 20.47 -44.02
C HIS A 22 34.56 20.59 -44.93
N GLY A 23 33.79 19.51 -44.98
CA GLY A 23 32.47 19.45 -45.58
C GLY A 23 31.55 18.81 -44.57
N LEU A 24 30.34 19.35 -44.44
CA LEU A 24 29.20 18.73 -43.78
C LEU A 24 28.76 17.47 -44.55
N ASP A 25 29.70 16.58 -44.86
CA ASP A 25 29.46 15.31 -45.52
C ASP A 25 29.19 14.30 -44.40
N SER A 26 27.92 13.87 -44.34
CA SER A 26 27.42 12.81 -43.47
C SER A 26 28.31 11.56 -43.59
N SER A 27 29.28 11.42 -42.70
CA SER A 27 29.99 10.17 -42.51
C SER A 27 28.94 9.09 -42.20
N PRO A 28 28.96 7.93 -42.86
CA PRO A 28 27.98 6.88 -42.63
C PRO A 28 27.96 6.52 -41.15
N VAL A 29 26.76 6.43 -40.56
CA VAL A 29 26.63 6.05 -39.15
C VAL A 29 27.32 4.71 -38.94
N PRO A 30 28.23 4.59 -37.97
CA PRO A 30 28.84 3.31 -37.68
C PRO A 30 27.76 2.27 -37.34
N VAL A 31 27.89 1.06 -37.88
CA VAL A 31 26.87 0.00 -37.68
C VAL A 31 27.01 -0.67 -36.30
N GLY A 32 28.14 -0.46 -35.61
CA GLY A 32 28.42 -1.01 -34.28
C GLY A 32 29.16 -0.05 -33.36
N ASP A 33 29.49 -0.53 -32.17
CA ASP A 33 30.19 0.25 -31.15
C ASP A 33 31.54 0.78 -31.68
N THR A 34 31.70 2.10 -31.75
CA THR A 34 32.84 2.75 -32.42
C THR A 34 33.34 3.94 -31.60
N PRO A 35 34.63 4.00 -31.23
CA PRO A 35 35.22 5.20 -30.64
C PRO A 35 35.23 6.35 -31.66
N LEU A 36 34.71 7.51 -31.29
CA LEU A 36 34.67 8.71 -32.11
C LEU A 36 35.21 9.92 -31.34
N VAL A 37 35.80 10.87 -32.07
CA VAL A 37 36.05 12.22 -31.55
C VAL A 37 35.01 13.11 -32.20
N VAL A 38 34.20 13.77 -31.36
CA VAL A 38 33.15 14.67 -31.82
C VAL A 38 33.34 16.03 -31.19
N SER A 39 32.98 17.08 -31.92
CA SER A 39 32.96 18.43 -31.39
C SER A 39 31.76 18.64 -30.46
N LEU A 40 31.89 19.56 -29.51
CA LEU A 40 30.81 19.95 -28.60
C LEU A 40 29.55 20.41 -29.36
N GLU A 41 29.70 21.01 -30.54
CA GLU A 41 28.59 21.48 -31.39
C GLU A 41 27.78 20.33 -32.00
N GLN A 42 28.42 19.18 -32.21
CA GLN A 42 27.78 17.96 -32.72
C GLN A 42 27.01 17.20 -31.64
N LEU A 43 27.17 17.59 -30.36
CA LEU A 43 26.53 16.93 -29.22
C LEU A 43 25.33 17.72 -28.69
N ARG A 44 24.26 16.99 -28.38
CA ARG A 44 23.08 17.51 -27.69
C ARG A 44 22.78 16.68 -26.44
N PRO A 45 22.28 17.31 -25.36
CA PRO A 45 21.77 16.57 -24.23
C PRO A 45 20.52 15.80 -24.65
N TYR A 46 20.29 14.66 -24.01
CA TYR A 46 19.04 13.93 -24.17
C TYR A 46 17.88 14.74 -23.57
N GLU A 47 16.84 14.99 -24.35
CA GLU A 47 15.76 15.94 -24.01
C GLU A 47 14.83 15.39 -22.93
N LEU A 48 14.65 14.06 -22.87
CA LEU A 48 13.78 13.41 -21.89
C LEU A 48 14.57 13.01 -20.64
N ASN A 49 15.39 13.93 -20.14
CA ASN A 49 16.18 13.72 -18.93
C ASN A 49 15.25 13.45 -17.74
N PRO A 50 15.38 12.30 -17.04
CA PRO A 50 14.55 12.02 -15.86
C PRO A 50 14.83 12.99 -14.71
N ARG A 51 16.03 13.59 -14.69
CA ARG A 51 16.41 14.58 -13.67
C ARG A 51 15.91 15.98 -14.07
N VAL A 52 15.08 16.55 -13.21
CA VAL A 52 14.55 17.92 -13.31
C VAL A 52 15.33 18.85 -12.38
N VAL A 53 15.74 18.37 -11.21
CA VAL A 53 16.50 19.14 -10.22
C VAL A 53 17.98 19.19 -10.58
N ARG A 54 18.66 20.32 -10.34
CA ARG A 54 20.10 20.43 -10.58
C ARG A 54 20.86 19.39 -9.75
N ASN A 55 21.84 18.72 -10.37
CA ASN A 55 22.68 17.74 -9.67
C ASN A 55 23.38 18.39 -8.47
N PRO A 56 23.25 17.90 -7.24
CA PRO A 56 23.95 18.46 -6.09
C PRO A 56 25.48 18.40 -6.22
N LEU A 57 26.00 17.40 -6.92
CA LEU A 57 27.44 17.22 -7.16
C LEU A 57 27.96 18.01 -8.38
N TYR A 58 27.18 18.96 -8.90
CA TYR A 58 27.53 19.67 -10.14
C TYR A 58 28.90 20.35 -10.06
N ASP A 59 29.13 21.11 -9.00
CA ASP A 59 30.35 21.90 -8.85
C ASP A 59 31.58 21.02 -8.60
N GLU A 60 31.42 19.91 -7.87
CA GLU A 60 32.46 18.89 -7.68
C GLU A 60 32.83 18.21 -9.01
N ILE A 61 31.82 17.84 -9.81
CA ILE A 61 32.04 17.25 -11.14
C ILE A 61 32.73 18.28 -12.05
N LYS A 62 32.36 19.57 -11.96
CA LYS A 62 32.98 20.65 -12.74
C LYS A 62 34.45 20.84 -12.37
N ALA A 63 34.78 20.88 -11.09
CA ALA A 63 36.16 20.96 -10.61
C ALA A 63 36.99 19.74 -11.08
N SER A 64 36.43 18.54 -10.92
CA SER A 64 37.06 17.28 -11.36
C SER A 64 37.36 17.26 -12.86
N ILE A 65 36.40 17.65 -13.70
CA ILE A 65 36.58 17.73 -15.16
C ILE A 65 37.59 18.82 -15.54
N ARG A 66 37.60 19.95 -14.83
CA ARG A 66 38.57 21.03 -15.09
C ARG A 66 40.02 20.59 -14.85
N GLU A 67 40.26 19.84 -13.79
CA GLU A 67 41.60 19.38 -13.42
C GLU A 67 42.05 18.17 -14.24
N ARG A 68 41.24 17.11 -14.27
CA ARG A 68 41.64 15.80 -14.81
C ARG A 68 41.09 15.51 -16.20
N GLY A 69 40.11 16.29 -16.67
CA GLY A 69 39.37 16.01 -17.91
C GLY A 69 38.29 14.94 -17.69
N LEU A 70 37.76 14.42 -18.80
CA LEU A 70 36.82 13.29 -18.76
C LEU A 70 37.58 11.98 -18.62
N ASP A 71 37.49 11.36 -17.43
CA ASP A 71 38.12 10.05 -17.18
C ASP A 71 37.52 8.92 -18.04
N GLN A 72 36.21 8.99 -18.30
CA GLN A 72 35.48 7.98 -19.07
C GLN A 72 34.77 8.64 -20.26
N PRO A 73 35.01 8.16 -21.50
CA PRO A 73 34.37 8.70 -22.69
C PRO A 73 32.85 8.46 -22.62
N PRO A 74 32.01 9.50 -22.78
CA PRO A 74 30.56 9.33 -22.75
C PRO A 74 30.08 8.47 -23.93
N ALA A 75 29.07 7.65 -23.65
CA ALA A 75 28.38 6.92 -24.71
C ALA A 75 27.42 7.85 -25.45
N ILE A 76 27.50 7.88 -26.77
CA ILE A 76 26.65 8.70 -27.64
C ILE A 76 25.89 7.82 -28.62
N THR A 77 24.74 8.31 -29.08
CA THR A 77 23.93 7.66 -30.11
C THR A 77 23.34 8.71 -31.03
N ARG A 78 22.69 8.29 -32.11
CA ARG A 78 22.10 9.20 -33.10
C ARG A 78 20.76 8.63 -33.55
N ARG A 79 19.68 9.39 -33.36
CA ARG A 79 18.37 9.00 -33.89
C ARG A 79 18.43 8.87 -35.42
N PRO A 80 17.60 8.01 -36.04
CA PRO A 80 17.39 8.06 -37.48
C PRO A 80 17.02 9.49 -37.86
N ASP A 81 17.62 9.99 -38.95
CA ASP A 81 17.32 11.30 -39.54
C ASP A 81 17.75 12.56 -38.74
N GLU A 82 18.42 12.41 -37.60
CA GLU A 82 19.02 13.55 -36.89
C GLU A 82 20.51 13.75 -37.25
N PRO A 83 20.96 15.00 -37.48
CA PRO A 83 22.35 15.27 -37.82
C PRO A 83 23.28 15.32 -36.59
N HIS A 84 22.74 15.51 -35.39
CA HIS A 84 23.51 15.63 -34.15
C HIS A 84 23.53 14.31 -33.37
N PHE A 85 24.57 14.11 -32.56
CA PHE A 85 24.63 13.01 -31.61
C PHE A 85 23.99 13.43 -30.28
N ILE A 86 23.32 12.48 -29.63
CA ILE A 86 22.76 12.65 -28.29
C ILE A 86 23.51 11.77 -27.29
N ILE A 87 23.56 12.21 -26.04
CA ILE A 87 24.08 11.40 -24.93
C ILE A 87 23.17 10.18 -24.73
N ARG A 88 23.75 8.97 -24.80
CA ARG A 88 22.99 7.72 -24.76
C ARG A 88 22.51 7.37 -23.35
N ASN A 89 23.44 7.27 -22.39
CA ASN A 89 23.15 6.93 -20.99
C ASN A 89 24.04 7.77 -20.09
N GLY A 90 23.45 8.67 -19.29
CA GLY A 90 24.20 9.51 -18.34
C GLY A 90 25.20 10.46 -19.00
N GLY A 91 25.39 11.63 -18.40
CA GLY A 91 26.35 12.61 -18.90
C GLY A 91 25.75 13.87 -19.49
N ASN A 92 24.43 14.08 -19.43
CA ASN A 92 23.83 15.41 -19.69
C ASN A 92 24.47 16.49 -18.79
N THR A 93 24.68 16.18 -17.50
CA THR A 93 25.39 17.06 -16.57
C THR A 93 26.84 17.30 -17.02
N ARG A 94 27.56 16.24 -17.41
CA ARG A 94 28.95 16.36 -17.90
C ARG A 94 29.03 17.20 -19.18
N LEU A 95 28.10 17.02 -20.11
CA LEU A 95 28.01 17.81 -21.34
C LEU A 95 27.75 19.30 -21.05
N SER A 96 26.87 19.59 -20.09
CA SER A 96 26.60 20.96 -19.65
C SER A 96 27.87 21.62 -19.08
N ILE A 97 28.59 20.87 -18.23
CA ILE A 97 29.86 21.30 -17.64
C ILE A 97 30.94 21.55 -18.71
N LEU A 98 31.06 20.68 -19.72
CA LEU A 98 32.00 20.88 -20.83
C LEU A 98 31.69 22.17 -21.60
N GLY A 99 30.40 22.46 -21.81
CA GLY A 99 29.96 23.71 -22.42
C GLY A 99 30.37 24.94 -21.61
N GLU A 100 30.18 24.91 -20.29
CA GLU A 100 30.63 25.99 -19.40
C GLU A 100 32.15 26.15 -19.40
N LEU A 101 32.90 25.04 -19.29
CA LEU A 101 34.36 25.08 -19.28
C LEU A 101 34.93 25.57 -20.62
N TRP A 102 34.35 25.16 -21.76
CA TRP A 102 34.73 25.68 -23.07
C TRP A 102 34.47 27.20 -23.18
N GLN A 103 33.34 27.68 -22.67
CA GLN A 103 33.04 29.11 -22.65
C GLN A 103 34.03 29.90 -21.78
N GLU A 104 34.45 29.35 -20.63
CA GLU A 104 35.38 29.96 -19.68
C GLU A 104 36.84 29.94 -20.18
N THR A 105 37.34 28.80 -20.65
CA THR A 105 38.79 28.62 -20.90
C THR A 105 39.17 28.61 -22.37
N ARG A 106 38.22 28.28 -23.27
CA ARG A 106 38.47 28.05 -24.71
C ARG A 106 39.56 27.01 -25.00
N GLU A 107 39.76 26.07 -24.09
CA GLU A 107 40.71 24.97 -24.29
C GLU A 107 40.10 23.87 -25.16
N GLU A 108 40.82 23.43 -26.20
CA GLU A 108 40.34 22.45 -27.18
C GLU A 108 39.90 21.11 -26.56
N ARG A 109 40.48 20.71 -25.40
CA ARG A 109 40.08 19.49 -24.68
C ARG A 109 38.63 19.48 -24.19
N PHE A 110 37.99 20.65 -24.06
CA PHE A 110 36.57 20.78 -23.72
C PHE A 110 35.68 20.93 -24.96
N PHE A 111 36.29 21.10 -26.14
CA PHE A 111 35.59 21.21 -27.42
C PHE A 111 35.63 19.90 -28.22
N GLN A 112 36.76 19.21 -28.26
CA GLN A 112 36.93 17.91 -28.91
C GLN A 112 36.81 16.80 -27.87
N ILE A 113 35.73 16.02 -27.95
CA ILE A 113 35.35 15.07 -26.91
C ILE A 113 35.47 13.65 -27.46
N HIS A 114 36.24 12.81 -26.76
CA HIS A 114 36.30 11.38 -27.02
C HIS A 114 35.01 10.72 -26.53
N CYS A 115 34.29 10.06 -27.43
CA CYS A 115 33.00 9.44 -27.17
C CYS A 115 33.00 7.99 -27.68
N LEU A 116 32.14 7.16 -27.08
CA LEU A 116 31.83 5.83 -27.60
C LEU A 116 30.49 5.87 -28.33
N PHE A 117 30.49 5.80 -29.65
CA PHE A 117 29.26 5.68 -30.42
C PHE A 117 28.66 4.31 -30.22
N ARG A 118 27.35 4.27 -29.97
CA ARG A 118 26.55 3.05 -29.99
C ARG A 118 25.28 3.24 -30.83
N PRO A 119 24.88 2.26 -31.66
CA PRO A 119 23.70 2.36 -32.49
C PRO A 119 22.42 2.66 -31.71
N TRP A 120 21.54 3.45 -32.33
CA TRP A 120 20.21 3.75 -31.81
C TRP A 120 19.33 2.50 -31.80
N GLN A 121 18.46 2.39 -30.79
CA GLN A 121 17.50 1.29 -30.68
C GLN A 121 16.07 1.82 -30.68
N SER A 122 15.70 2.57 -29.63
CA SER A 122 14.41 3.21 -29.50
C SER A 122 14.47 4.34 -28.46
N GLU A 123 13.45 5.18 -28.45
CA GLU A 123 13.31 6.26 -27.46
C GLU A 123 13.14 5.68 -26.04
N SER A 124 12.34 4.61 -25.91
CA SER A 124 12.15 3.91 -24.64
C SER A 124 13.46 3.31 -24.10
N HIS A 125 14.30 2.76 -24.97
CA HIS A 125 15.61 2.21 -24.59
C HIS A 125 16.57 3.29 -24.10
N ALA A 126 16.59 4.45 -24.76
CA ALA A 126 17.38 5.60 -24.32
C ALA A 126 16.93 6.10 -22.95
N LEU A 127 15.62 6.29 -22.73
CA LEU A 127 15.08 6.74 -21.45
C LEU A 127 15.34 5.73 -20.32
N ILE A 128 15.21 4.42 -20.57
CA ILE A 128 15.56 3.37 -19.60
C ILE A 128 17.05 3.44 -19.23
N GLY A 129 17.92 3.64 -20.22
CA GLY A 129 19.36 3.80 -19.99
C GLY A 129 19.70 4.99 -19.10
N HIS A 130 19.09 6.16 -19.35
CA HIS A 130 19.25 7.35 -18.50
C HIS A 130 18.68 7.15 -17.09
N LEU A 131 17.54 6.48 -16.97
CA LEU A 131 16.92 6.18 -15.68
C LEU A 131 17.79 5.24 -14.82
N ALA A 132 18.29 4.16 -15.41
CA ALA A 132 19.15 3.19 -14.73
C ALA A 132 20.48 3.82 -14.28
N GLU A 133 21.13 4.59 -15.15
CA GLU A 133 22.39 5.28 -14.86
C GLU A 133 22.23 6.33 -13.75
N SER A 134 21.12 7.08 -13.78
CA SER A 134 20.83 8.10 -12.76
C SER A 134 20.62 7.46 -11.38
N ASP A 135 19.90 6.34 -11.30
CA ASP A 135 19.69 5.62 -10.05
C ASP A 135 21.00 5.04 -9.46
N LEU A 136 22.00 4.71 -10.29
CA LEU A 136 23.31 4.23 -9.86
C LEU A 136 24.23 5.36 -9.35
N HIS A 137 24.24 6.51 -10.01
CA HIS A 137 25.29 7.53 -9.82
C HIS A 137 24.82 8.88 -9.25
N GLY A 138 23.52 9.11 -9.09
CA GLY A 138 22.99 10.29 -8.41
C GLY A 138 21.50 10.20 -8.19
N GLN A 139 21.11 9.80 -6.97
CA GLN A 139 19.74 9.43 -6.61
C GLN A 139 18.71 10.42 -7.16
N LEU A 140 17.89 9.96 -8.11
CA LEU A 140 16.69 10.67 -8.50
C LEU A 140 15.72 10.71 -7.30
N THR A 141 15.03 11.83 -7.16
CA THR A 141 13.91 11.91 -6.22
C THR A 141 12.86 10.85 -6.59
N PHE A 142 12.01 10.49 -5.62
CA PHE A 142 10.94 9.54 -5.92
C PHE A 142 10.02 10.05 -7.03
N ILE A 143 9.76 11.35 -7.06
CA ILE A 143 8.87 11.97 -8.03
C ILE A 143 9.46 12.01 -9.45
N GLU A 144 10.75 12.33 -9.60
CA GLU A 144 11.46 12.28 -10.89
C GLU A 144 11.41 10.87 -11.50
N ARG A 145 11.66 9.83 -10.68
CA ARG A 145 11.52 8.44 -11.13
C ARG A 145 10.09 8.12 -11.55
N SER A 146 9.11 8.57 -10.77
CA SER A 146 7.69 8.30 -11.05
C SER A 146 7.29 8.90 -12.40
N LEU A 147 7.69 10.14 -12.68
CA LEU A 147 7.45 10.82 -13.96
C LEU A 147 8.13 10.10 -15.13
N ALA A 148 9.38 9.67 -14.96
CA ALA A 148 10.10 8.90 -15.99
C ALA A 148 9.40 7.57 -16.30
N VAL A 149 8.93 6.85 -15.28
CA VAL A 149 8.18 5.59 -15.44
C VAL A 149 6.82 5.82 -16.10
N ALA A 150 6.11 6.90 -15.76
CA ALA A 150 4.86 7.27 -16.44
C ALA A 150 5.09 7.57 -17.92
N LYS A 151 6.16 8.31 -18.24
CA LYS A 151 6.53 8.58 -19.63
C LYS A 151 6.91 7.32 -20.40
N LEU A 152 7.62 6.40 -19.75
CA LEU A 152 7.94 5.08 -20.32
C LEU A 152 6.69 4.25 -20.58
N ARG A 153 5.69 4.30 -19.69
CA ARG A 153 4.39 3.67 -19.93
C ARG A 153 3.76 4.22 -21.20
N ASP A 154 3.71 5.54 -21.35
CA ASP A 154 3.07 6.18 -22.50
C ASP A 154 3.80 5.85 -23.82
N MET A 155 5.13 5.71 -23.80
CA MET A 155 5.93 5.28 -24.96
C MET A 155 5.76 3.80 -25.32
N LEU A 156 5.53 2.94 -24.32
CA LEU A 156 5.42 1.49 -24.51
C LEU A 156 3.98 1.03 -24.74
N GLN A 157 3.01 1.91 -24.50
CA GLN A 157 1.59 1.63 -24.71
C GLN A 157 1.26 1.70 -26.20
N GLU A 158 0.56 0.68 -26.68
CA GLU A 158 0.02 0.65 -28.03
C GLU A 158 -1.35 1.35 -28.07
N PRO A 159 -1.75 1.96 -29.20
CA PRO A 159 -2.98 2.75 -29.28
C PRO A 159 -4.25 2.00 -28.82
N ASP A 160 -4.32 0.70 -29.10
CA ASP A 160 -5.53 -0.12 -28.90
C ASP A 160 -5.43 -1.05 -27.67
N ALA A 161 -4.35 -0.99 -26.89
CA ALA A 161 -4.12 -1.91 -25.78
C ALA A 161 -3.55 -1.20 -24.54
N PRO A 162 -4.33 -1.02 -23.46
CA PRO A 162 -3.83 -0.41 -22.23
C PRO A 162 -2.75 -1.28 -21.59
N LEU A 163 -1.61 -0.67 -21.25
CA LEU A 163 -0.48 -1.38 -20.66
C LEU A 163 -0.71 -1.60 -19.15
N SER A 164 -0.87 -2.86 -18.75
CA SER A 164 -0.99 -3.18 -17.32
C SER A 164 0.31 -2.88 -16.56
N GLN A 165 0.22 -2.59 -15.27
CA GLN A 165 1.41 -2.32 -14.43
C GLN A 165 2.35 -3.53 -14.32
N ARG A 166 1.82 -4.77 -14.41
CA ARG A 166 2.62 -6.00 -14.43
C ARG A 166 3.42 -6.11 -15.73
N GLU A 167 2.77 -5.83 -16.86
CA GLU A 167 3.44 -5.83 -18.16
C GLU A 167 4.52 -4.74 -18.24
N LEU A 168 4.21 -3.53 -17.73
CA LEU A 168 5.20 -2.46 -17.62
C LEU A 168 6.43 -2.89 -16.80
N SER A 169 6.22 -3.53 -15.64
CA SER A 169 7.31 -4.08 -14.81
C SER A 169 8.17 -5.08 -15.59
N THR A 170 7.56 -6.00 -16.34
CA THR A 170 8.27 -6.97 -17.18
C THR A 170 9.09 -6.29 -18.27
N ARG A 171 8.51 -5.32 -19.00
CA ARG A 171 9.19 -4.61 -20.10
C ARG A 171 10.35 -3.76 -19.60
N LEU A 172 10.18 -3.03 -18.50
CA LEU A 172 11.25 -2.25 -17.88
C LEU A 172 12.40 -3.15 -17.40
N SER A 173 12.07 -4.29 -16.77
CA SER A 173 13.08 -5.26 -16.32
C SER A 173 13.87 -5.84 -17.49
N LYS A 174 13.21 -6.17 -18.61
CA LYS A 174 13.86 -6.62 -19.85
C LYS A 174 14.79 -5.56 -20.45
N GLY A 175 14.45 -4.29 -20.29
CA GLY A 175 15.28 -3.15 -20.71
C GLY A 175 16.46 -2.83 -19.78
N GLY A 176 16.61 -3.54 -18.66
CA GLY A 176 17.68 -3.30 -17.68
C GLY A 176 17.30 -2.42 -16.49
N TYR A 177 16.00 -2.15 -16.28
CA TYR A 177 15.49 -1.42 -15.11
C TYR A 177 14.51 -2.27 -14.30
N PRO A 178 15.00 -3.14 -13.38
CA PRO A 178 14.15 -4.01 -12.60
C PRO A 178 13.34 -3.22 -11.56
N ILE A 179 12.02 -3.22 -11.71
CA ILE A 179 11.08 -2.57 -10.80
C ILE A 179 9.85 -3.43 -10.58
N SER A 180 9.38 -3.54 -9.33
CA SER A 180 8.19 -4.35 -9.00
C SER A 180 6.89 -3.62 -9.33
N GLN A 181 5.83 -4.37 -9.65
CA GLN A 181 4.51 -3.81 -9.89
C GLN A 181 3.98 -3.00 -8.68
N SER A 182 4.25 -3.45 -7.45
CA SER A 182 3.85 -2.70 -6.24
C SER A 182 4.55 -1.35 -6.12
N HIS A 183 5.77 -1.23 -6.62
CA HIS A 183 6.49 0.04 -6.68
C HIS A 183 5.89 0.97 -7.75
N ILE A 184 5.58 0.44 -8.94
CA ILE A 184 4.88 1.18 -10.01
C ILE A 184 3.54 1.70 -9.52
N SER A 185 2.73 0.88 -8.83
CA SER A 185 1.45 1.33 -8.25
C SER A 185 1.65 2.53 -7.33
N ARG A 186 2.62 2.50 -6.41
CA ARG A 186 2.90 3.65 -5.54
C ARG A 186 3.37 4.89 -6.30
N MET A 187 4.15 4.71 -7.37
CA MET A 187 4.57 5.82 -8.24
C MET A 187 3.35 6.49 -8.88
N PHE A 188 2.42 5.71 -9.44
CA PHE A 188 1.21 6.26 -10.06
C PHE A 188 0.27 6.91 -9.05
N ASP A 189 0.05 6.29 -7.89
CA ASP A 189 -0.72 6.93 -6.80
C ASP A 189 -0.09 8.26 -6.35
N THR A 190 1.25 8.35 -6.35
CA THR A 190 1.96 9.60 -6.02
C THR A 190 1.71 10.67 -7.09
N LEU A 191 1.77 10.30 -8.37
CA LEU A 191 1.49 11.22 -9.47
C LEU A 191 0.04 11.69 -9.50
N GLU A 192 -0.90 10.83 -9.14
CA GLU A 192 -2.33 11.12 -9.18
C GLU A 192 -2.79 11.93 -7.97
N HIS A 193 -2.33 11.58 -6.77
CA HIS A 193 -2.91 12.10 -5.53
C HIS A 193 -2.03 13.05 -4.74
N LEU A 194 -0.72 13.09 -5.00
CA LEU A 194 0.23 13.92 -4.26
C LEU A 194 0.83 15.02 -5.14
N LEU A 195 1.32 14.68 -6.33
CA LEU A 195 1.98 15.64 -7.24
C LEU A 195 1.13 16.88 -7.56
N PRO A 196 -0.20 16.79 -7.78
CA PRO A 196 -1.00 17.98 -8.09
C PRO A 196 -1.11 18.98 -6.93
N VAL A 197 -0.79 18.57 -5.71
CA VAL A 197 -1.13 19.31 -4.48
C VAL A 197 0.10 19.68 -3.66
N ILE A 198 1.10 18.80 -3.60
CA ILE A 198 2.32 18.99 -2.83
C ILE A 198 3.59 18.82 -3.69
N PRO A 199 3.71 19.52 -4.83
CA PRO A 199 4.85 19.37 -5.73
C PRO A 199 6.19 19.76 -5.08
N GLN A 200 6.25 20.82 -4.28
CA GLN A 200 7.51 21.35 -3.75
C GLN A 200 8.18 20.36 -2.80
N VAL A 201 7.44 19.80 -1.85
CA VAL A 201 7.98 18.81 -0.90
C VAL A 201 8.41 17.52 -1.61
N LEU A 202 7.72 17.12 -2.68
CA LEU A 202 8.09 15.96 -3.48
C LEU A 202 9.42 16.19 -4.21
N TYR A 203 9.60 17.35 -4.83
CA TYR A 203 10.87 17.72 -5.51
C TYR A 203 12.00 18.06 -4.52
N ALA A 204 11.67 18.49 -3.30
CA ALA A 204 12.63 18.62 -2.20
C ALA A 204 13.20 17.26 -1.74
N GLY A 205 12.61 16.15 -2.19
CA GLY A 205 13.13 14.80 -1.98
C GLY A 205 12.39 13.99 -0.93
N LEU A 206 11.08 14.20 -0.77
CA LEU A 206 10.25 13.42 0.16
C LEU A 206 10.49 11.90 -0.01
N GLY A 207 10.84 11.26 1.11
CA GLY A 207 11.27 9.86 1.11
C GLY A 207 10.15 8.86 0.82
N LYS A 208 10.52 7.71 0.22
CA LYS A 208 9.63 6.57 -0.04
C LYS A 208 8.78 6.13 1.17
N PRO A 209 9.33 6.00 2.40
CA PRO A 209 8.54 5.58 3.55
C PRO A 209 7.42 6.56 3.88
N THR A 210 7.69 7.87 3.80
CA THR A 210 6.72 8.92 4.08
C THR A 210 5.64 8.96 3.02
N ILE A 211 6.00 8.89 1.73
CA ILE A 211 5.05 8.80 0.62
C ILE A 211 4.10 7.60 0.79
N ALA A 212 4.66 6.42 1.11
CA ALA A 212 3.86 5.22 1.34
C ALA A 212 2.90 5.41 2.53
N ARG A 213 3.33 6.09 3.59
CA ARG A 213 2.49 6.39 4.76
C ARG A 213 1.33 7.33 4.38
N ILE A 214 1.59 8.38 3.61
CA ILE A 214 0.57 9.34 3.13
C ILE A 214 -0.46 8.63 2.23
N ILE A 215 -0.01 7.83 1.26
CA ILE A 215 -0.92 7.07 0.38
C ILE A 215 -1.79 6.11 1.19
N ASN A 216 -1.21 5.42 2.19
CA ASN A 216 -1.97 4.53 3.05
C ASN A 216 -3.01 5.29 3.90
N LEU A 217 -2.67 6.47 4.42
CA LEU A 217 -3.62 7.33 5.12
C LEU A 217 -4.76 7.77 4.20
N ARG A 218 -4.45 8.24 2.98
CA ARG A 218 -5.46 8.58 1.98
C ARG A 218 -6.42 7.41 1.74
N ARG A 219 -5.90 6.22 1.45
CA ARG A 219 -6.72 5.02 1.17
C ARG A 219 -7.60 4.64 2.37
N ARG A 220 -7.07 4.74 3.59
CA ARG A 220 -7.88 4.48 4.79
C ARG A 220 -8.96 5.55 4.96
N ALA A 221 -8.61 6.83 4.79
CA ALA A 221 -9.54 7.96 4.93
C ALA A 221 -10.67 7.86 3.89
N GLU A 222 -10.33 7.52 2.66
CA GLU A 222 -11.28 7.26 1.58
C GLU A 222 -12.19 6.07 1.89
N SER A 223 -11.64 4.99 2.46
CA SER A 223 -12.43 3.84 2.91
C SER A 223 -13.45 4.23 3.98
N ILE A 224 -13.04 4.99 5.00
CA ILE A 224 -13.95 5.51 6.03
C ILE A 224 -14.99 6.44 5.41
N TRP A 225 -14.56 7.39 4.58
CA TRP A 225 -15.44 8.32 3.88
C TRP A 225 -16.57 7.60 3.12
N ASN A 226 -16.22 6.55 2.38
CA ASN A 226 -17.16 5.77 1.61
C ASN A 226 -18.10 4.91 2.48
N GLN A 227 -17.70 4.52 3.70
CA GLN A 227 -18.57 3.82 4.65
C GLN A 227 -19.72 4.72 5.13
N TYR A 228 -19.47 6.02 5.25
CA TYR A 228 -20.48 7.01 5.62
C TYR A 228 -21.28 7.55 4.43
N LEU A 229 -21.26 6.85 3.28
CA LEU A 229 -21.93 7.25 2.02
C LEU A 229 -21.53 8.65 1.53
N GLY A 230 -20.31 9.09 1.84
CA GLY A 230 -19.78 10.35 1.33
C GLY A 230 -19.59 10.29 -0.19
N ASP A 231 -19.78 11.43 -0.88
CA ASP A 231 -19.52 11.51 -2.31
C ASP A 231 -18.02 11.39 -2.61
N VAL A 232 -17.66 10.49 -3.53
CA VAL A 232 -16.29 10.20 -3.94
C VAL A 232 -15.57 11.45 -4.45
N GLN A 233 -16.26 12.35 -5.16
CA GLN A 233 -15.66 13.58 -5.67
C GLN A 233 -15.33 14.57 -4.55
N HIS A 234 -16.17 14.62 -3.51
CA HIS A 234 -15.97 15.50 -2.37
C HIS A 234 -14.76 15.07 -1.52
N PHE A 235 -14.50 13.76 -1.41
CA PHE A 235 -13.29 13.28 -0.73
C PHE A 235 -12.01 13.73 -1.43
N ALA A 236 -11.94 13.64 -2.76
CA ALA A 236 -10.75 14.04 -3.50
C ALA A 236 -10.44 15.54 -3.31
N LEU A 237 -11.47 16.39 -3.32
CA LEU A 237 -11.34 17.82 -3.07
C LEU A 237 -10.89 18.11 -1.62
N LEU A 238 -11.49 17.45 -0.64
CA LEU A 238 -11.10 17.56 0.77
C LEU A 238 -9.64 17.14 0.96
N TRP A 239 -9.25 16.01 0.39
CA TRP A 239 -7.88 15.50 0.44
C TRP A 239 -6.89 16.52 -0.15
N PHE A 240 -7.21 17.10 -1.31
CA PHE A 240 -6.37 18.13 -1.93
C PHE A 240 -6.29 19.39 -1.08
N GLU A 241 -7.40 19.86 -0.52
CA GLU A 241 -7.41 21.04 0.35
C GLU A 241 -6.52 20.83 1.59
N VAL A 242 -6.71 19.72 2.31
CA VAL A 242 -5.93 19.40 3.51
C VAL A 242 -4.45 19.27 3.19
N LEU A 243 -4.11 18.51 2.15
CA LEU A 243 -2.72 18.21 1.82
C LEU A 243 -1.98 19.46 1.31
N SER A 244 -2.67 20.42 0.67
CA SER A 244 -2.05 21.65 0.14
C SER A 244 -1.40 22.52 1.22
N ALA A 245 -1.87 22.44 2.47
CA ALA A 245 -1.29 23.17 3.59
C ALA A 245 0.13 22.68 3.97
N PHE A 246 0.55 21.53 3.45
CA PHE A 246 1.83 20.87 3.76
C PHE A 246 2.84 20.92 2.60
N ASP A 247 2.59 21.73 1.56
CA ASP A 247 3.57 21.91 0.48
C ASP A 247 4.67 22.90 0.90
N SER A 248 5.85 22.37 1.24
CA SER A 248 6.98 23.17 1.70
C SER A 248 8.27 22.85 0.93
N ASP A 249 9.25 23.75 0.98
CA ASP A 249 10.55 23.58 0.31
C ASP A 249 11.46 22.54 0.99
N LYS A 250 11.05 21.96 2.11
CA LYS A 250 11.81 20.98 2.86
C LYS A 250 11.16 19.59 2.74
N PRO A 251 11.94 18.50 2.70
CA PRO A 251 11.42 17.14 2.56
C PRO A 251 10.87 16.56 3.88
N ASP A 252 10.30 17.40 4.74
CA ASP A 252 9.67 17.03 5.99
C ASP A 252 8.17 17.31 5.96
N LEU A 253 7.41 16.43 6.61
CA LEU A 253 5.97 16.56 6.73
C LEU A 253 5.57 16.18 8.15
N ASN A 254 4.88 17.10 8.83
CA ASN A 254 4.37 16.83 10.17
C ASN A 254 3.19 15.86 10.08
N TRP A 255 3.47 14.61 10.46
CA TRP A 255 2.50 13.52 10.35
C TRP A 255 1.28 13.71 11.26
N GLY A 256 1.51 14.18 12.49
CA GLY A 256 0.43 14.37 13.46
C GLY A 256 -0.55 15.43 12.97
N GLU A 257 -0.04 16.58 12.56
CA GLU A 257 -0.85 17.68 12.04
C GLU A 257 -1.62 17.29 10.77
N LEU A 258 -0.99 16.58 9.83
CA LEU A 258 -1.70 16.11 8.63
C LEU A 258 -2.85 15.17 8.99
N GLN A 259 -2.63 14.23 9.91
CA GLN A 259 -3.66 13.29 10.33
C GLN A 259 -4.79 14.00 11.07
N ASP A 260 -4.47 14.92 11.98
CA ASP A 260 -5.43 15.68 12.78
C ASP A 260 -6.29 16.61 11.91
N GLU A 261 -5.68 17.33 10.97
CA GLU A 261 -6.41 18.21 10.04
C GLU A 261 -7.33 17.40 9.11
N LEU A 262 -6.85 16.26 8.59
CA LEU A 262 -7.67 15.37 7.77
C LEU A 262 -8.90 14.86 8.56
N ILE A 263 -8.67 14.40 9.78
CA ILE A 263 -9.74 13.92 10.66
C ILE A 263 -10.72 15.05 10.99
N ALA A 264 -10.22 16.25 11.28
CA ALA A 264 -11.07 17.41 11.59
C ALA A 264 -11.96 17.80 10.40
N ARG A 265 -11.40 17.87 9.18
CA ARG A 265 -12.19 18.16 7.97
C ARG A 265 -13.19 17.06 7.65
N MET A 266 -12.79 15.79 7.77
CA MET A 266 -13.71 14.67 7.57
C MET A 266 -14.83 14.67 8.61
N ALA A 267 -14.55 14.98 9.87
CA ALA A 267 -15.53 15.04 10.95
C ALA A 267 -16.66 16.04 10.64
N VAL A 268 -16.29 17.23 10.13
CA VAL A 268 -17.26 18.26 9.73
C VAL A 268 -18.14 17.78 8.58
N GLN A 269 -17.55 17.24 7.52
CA GLN A 269 -18.32 16.87 6.32
C GLN A 269 -19.15 15.58 6.52
N LEU A 270 -18.62 14.60 7.26
CA LEU A 270 -19.32 13.35 7.57
C LEU A 270 -20.26 13.47 8.79
N LYS A 271 -20.24 14.62 9.47
CA LYS A 271 -21.00 14.88 10.71
C LYS A 271 -20.72 13.84 11.79
N GLN A 272 -19.46 13.43 11.92
CA GLN A 272 -18.99 12.47 12.92
C GLN A 272 -18.09 13.15 13.95
N THR A 273 -17.91 12.53 15.11
CA THR A 273 -16.96 13.06 16.09
C THR A 273 -15.51 12.79 15.63
N PRO A 274 -14.58 13.76 15.76
CA PRO A 274 -13.17 13.55 15.39
C PRO A 274 -12.54 12.34 16.08
N ARG A 275 -12.96 12.06 17.32
CA ARG A 275 -12.45 10.95 18.14
C ARG A 275 -12.88 9.58 17.61
N LEU A 276 -14.11 9.48 17.10
CA LEU A 276 -14.62 8.27 16.45
C LEU A 276 -13.83 7.99 15.17
N LEU A 277 -13.66 9.00 14.31
CA LEU A 277 -12.88 8.85 13.08
C LEU A 277 -11.40 8.55 13.37
N ALA A 278 -10.81 9.16 14.41
CA ALA A 278 -9.47 8.83 14.85
C ALA A 278 -9.37 7.36 15.30
N LEU A 279 -10.35 6.85 16.06
CA LEU A 279 -10.37 5.45 16.49
C LEU A 279 -10.44 4.50 15.28
N GLU A 280 -11.30 4.79 14.30
CA GLU A 280 -11.42 4.00 13.06
C GLU A 280 -10.14 4.05 12.21
N MET A 281 -9.44 5.19 12.17
CA MET A 281 -8.16 5.35 11.47
C MET A 281 -7.02 4.50 12.04
N HIS A 282 -7.05 4.26 13.36
CA HIS A 282 -6.05 3.47 14.08
C HIS A 282 -6.38 1.97 14.14
N GLN A 283 -7.63 1.57 13.86
CA GLN A 283 -7.96 0.16 13.69
C GLN A 283 -7.27 -0.36 12.43
N GLU A 284 -6.29 -1.24 12.61
CA GLU A 284 -5.64 -1.87 11.47
C GLU A 284 -6.67 -2.72 10.70
N PRO A 285 -6.80 -2.57 9.37
CA PRO A 285 -7.50 -3.56 8.59
C PRO A 285 -6.73 -4.87 8.72
N LEU A 286 -7.35 -5.87 9.34
CA LEU A 286 -6.81 -7.24 9.35
C LEU A 286 -6.50 -7.61 7.89
N ARG A 287 -5.22 -7.88 7.60
CA ARG A 287 -4.76 -8.16 6.23
C ARG A 287 -5.59 -9.28 5.62
N SER A 288 -6.22 -8.98 4.48
CA SER A 288 -6.85 -9.97 3.61
C SER A 288 -5.79 -10.97 3.14
N THR A 289 -5.82 -12.20 3.64
CA THR A 289 -5.37 -13.34 2.83
C THR A 289 -6.43 -13.57 1.75
N PRO A 290 -6.07 -13.65 0.46
CA PRO A 290 -7.04 -14.00 -0.57
C PRO A 290 -7.62 -15.40 -0.29
N PRO A 291 -8.91 -15.65 -0.58
CA PRO A 291 -9.47 -17.00 -0.54
C PRO A 291 -8.70 -17.87 -1.53
N ALA A 292 -8.07 -18.93 -1.02
CA ALA A 292 -7.62 -20.02 -1.87
C ALA A 292 -8.85 -20.75 -2.39
N GLU A 293 -9.38 -20.33 -3.54
CA GLU A 293 -10.35 -21.11 -4.30
C GLU A 293 -9.72 -21.56 -5.62
N THR A 294 -9.21 -22.78 -5.60
CA THR A 294 -9.43 -23.76 -6.68
C THR A 294 -9.20 -25.15 -6.07
N PRO A 295 -10.20 -26.04 -6.07
CA PRO A 295 -9.99 -27.42 -5.68
C PRO A 295 -9.13 -28.08 -6.77
N GLN A 296 -7.93 -28.54 -6.41
CA GLN A 296 -7.14 -29.41 -7.27
C GLN A 296 -7.91 -30.74 -7.48
N PRO A 297 -8.11 -31.21 -8.72
CA PRO A 297 -8.52 -32.58 -8.96
C PRO A 297 -7.34 -33.52 -8.66
N LEU A 298 -7.64 -34.61 -7.96
CA LEU A 298 -6.72 -35.72 -7.66
C LEU A 298 -5.98 -36.20 -8.93
N PRO A 299 -4.67 -36.51 -8.87
CA PRO A 299 -3.96 -37.08 -10.02
C PRO A 299 -4.43 -38.52 -10.27
N GLN A 300 -5.12 -38.74 -11.39
CA GLN A 300 -5.29 -40.07 -11.96
C GLN A 300 -4.03 -40.43 -12.74
N ALA A 301 -3.43 -41.57 -12.39
CA ALA A 301 -2.32 -42.17 -13.13
C ALA A 301 -2.80 -42.70 -14.49
N PRO A 302 -2.00 -42.57 -15.56
CA PRO A 302 -2.06 -43.47 -16.70
C PRO A 302 -0.77 -44.31 -16.79
N GLN A 303 -0.98 -45.62 -16.89
CA GLN A 303 0.00 -46.63 -17.28
C GLN A 303 0.26 -46.58 -18.80
N GLY A 304 1.51 -46.84 -19.20
CA GLY A 304 1.81 -47.73 -20.33
C GLY A 304 2.23 -47.13 -21.69
N GLU A 305 3.52 -47.36 -22.03
CA GLU A 305 4.07 -47.76 -23.36
C GLU A 305 4.18 -46.68 -24.47
N CYS A 306 5.22 -46.54 -25.31
CA CYS A 306 6.52 -47.17 -25.59
C CYS A 306 7.30 -46.21 -26.54
N SER A 307 8.59 -45.88 -26.38
CA SER A 307 9.80 -46.40 -27.10
C SER A 307 10.78 -45.22 -27.36
N PRO A 308 12.06 -45.39 -27.77
CA PRO A 308 13.10 -46.39 -27.45
C PRO A 308 14.46 -45.74 -27.01
N GLN A 309 15.49 -46.57 -26.79
CA GLN A 309 16.77 -46.33 -26.09
C GLN A 309 18.02 -45.99 -26.95
N LEU A 310 18.95 -45.22 -26.32
CA LEU A 310 20.44 -45.31 -26.25
C LEU A 310 21.34 -44.94 -27.48
N PRO A 311 22.66 -44.62 -27.34
CA PRO A 311 23.59 -44.87 -26.20
C PRO A 311 24.61 -43.75 -25.77
N VAL A 312 24.98 -43.82 -24.47
CA VAL A 312 26.31 -43.79 -23.79
C VAL A 312 27.50 -42.98 -24.36
N GLU A 313 28.10 -42.12 -23.51
CA GLU A 313 29.53 -42.16 -23.19
C GLU A 313 29.84 -41.50 -21.82
N ASP A 314 30.85 -42.05 -21.16
CA ASP A 314 31.18 -42.05 -19.73
C ASP A 314 32.50 -41.30 -19.53
N GLU A 315 32.65 -40.46 -18.50
CA GLU A 315 33.95 -40.22 -17.87
C GLU A 315 33.80 -39.60 -16.47
N ALA A 316 34.39 -40.30 -15.50
CA ALA A 316 34.39 -40.02 -14.07
C ALA A 316 35.61 -39.19 -13.62
N GLN A 317 35.49 -38.51 -12.47
CA GLN A 317 36.47 -38.41 -11.35
C GLN A 317 35.97 -37.41 -10.28
N SER A 318 35.60 -37.86 -9.07
CA SER A 318 36.42 -37.92 -7.81
C SER A 318 36.62 -36.53 -7.15
N ALA A 319 36.42 -36.23 -5.85
CA ALA A 319 36.13 -36.91 -4.56
C ALA A 319 35.83 -35.76 -3.51
N PRO A 320 35.98 -35.90 -2.17
CA PRO A 320 35.26 -36.70 -1.15
C PRO A 320 34.74 -35.89 0.07
N GLN A 321 34.10 -36.59 1.01
CA GLN A 321 33.53 -36.16 2.31
C GLN A 321 34.56 -36.04 3.47
N SER A 322 34.27 -35.14 4.44
CA SER A 322 34.43 -35.13 5.93
C SER A 322 35.73 -35.62 6.62
N PRO A 323 36.21 -35.06 7.78
CA PRO A 323 35.53 -35.18 9.10
C PRO A 323 35.81 -34.08 10.18
N ALA A 324 35.19 -34.26 11.35
CA ALA A 324 35.25 -33.45 12.59
C ALA A 324 36.59 -33.50 13.36
N PRO A 325 36.76 -32.66 14.40
CA PRO A 325 37.06 -33.20 15.75
C PRO A 325 36.42 -32.43 16.93
N GLU A 326 36.26 -33.12 18.08
CA GLU A 326 36.04 -32.56 19.44
C GLU A 326 37.36 -32.05 20.06
N PRO A 327 37.36 -31.22 21.13
CA PRO A 327 37.49 -31.77 22.49
C PRO A 327 36.82 -31.00 23.67
N MET A 328 36.43 -31.80 24.68
CA MET A 328 36.34 -31.65 26.15
C MET A 328 36.58 -30.31 26.92
N SER A 329 35.57 -29.97 27.75
CA SER A 329 35.57 -29.64 29.21
C SER A 329 36.45 -28.52 29.81
N SER A 330 35.86 -27.48 30.41
CA SER A 330 35.64 -27.35 31.88
C SER A 330 35.10 -25.97 32.36
N ALA A 331 34.12 -26.05 33.28
CA ALA A 331 33.79 -25.22 34.46
C ALA A 331 33.22 -23.77 34.37
N ASP A 332 32.01 -23.64 34.95
CA ASP A 332 31.46 -22.56 35.82
C ASP A 332 31.40 -21.09 35.29
N ASN A 333 30.34 -20.29 35.47
CA ASN A 333 29.26 -20.30 36.46
C ASN A 333 28.12 -19.32 36.09
N THR A 334 26.89 -19.70 36.51
CA THR A 334 25.74 -18.89 37.01
C THR A 334 24.85 -18.00 36.10
N ALA A 335 23.55 -18.37 36.16
CA ALA A 335 22.31 -17.56 36.27
C ALA A 335 21.57 -17.02 35.02
N ALA A 336 20.52 -17.79 34.67
CA ALA A 336 19.11 -17.39 34.59
C ALA A 336 18.62 -16.51 33.43
N ALA A 337 18.05 -17.18 32.42
CA ALA A 337 16.88 -16.72 31.66
C ALA A 337 16.28 -17.90 30.85
N GLU A 338 15.09 -18.40 31.21
CA GLU A 338 14.24 -19.15 30.26
C GLU A 338 12.75 -18.90 30.52
N THR A 339 12.10 -18.37 29.49
CA THR A 339 10.66 -18.49 29.19
C THR A 339 10.43 -19.74 28.31
N PRO A 340 9.21 -20.01 27.85
CA PRO A 340 8.04 -20.61 28.49
C PRO A 340 7.68 -21.95 27.81
N ARG A 341 6.68 -22.74 28.25
CA ARG A 341 5.70 -23.47 27.39
C ARG A 341 4.63 -24.17 28.24
N LEU A 342 3.40 -23.68 28.11
CA LEU A 342 2.15 -24.39 28.40
C LEU A 342 2.08 -25.66 27.53
N PRO A 343 1.74 -26.83 28.11
CA PRO A 343 0.34 -27.25 28.09
C PRO A 343 -0.01 -28.14 29.30
N ASN A 344 -0.86 -27.72 30.25
CA ASN A 344 -1.47 -28.62 31.26
C ASN A 344 -2.65 -27.95 32.00
N ILE A 345 -3.65 -27.44 31.26
CA ILE A 345 -4.93 -26.97 31.84
C ILE A 345 -6.10 -27.71 31.17
N ARG A 346 -5.93 -29.00 30.90
CA ARG A 346 -7.02 -29.89 30.45
C ARG A 346 -7.16 -31.17 31.26
N GLU A 347 -6.37 -31.35 32.32
CA GLU A 347 -6.38 -32.57 33.15
C GLU A 347 -6.78 -32.31 34.62
N ALA A 348 -7.36 -31.15 34.95
CA ALA A 348 -7.70 -30.81 36.34
C ALA A 348 -9.21 -30.65 36.61
N LEU A 349 -10.10 -31.11 35.72
CA LEU A 349 -11.56 -30.98 35.90
C LEU A 349 -12.32 -32.26 35.52
N SER A 350 -11.87 -33.40 36.03
CA SER A 350 -12.65 -34.62 36.04
C SER A 350 -12.25 -35.43 37.26
N ASP A 351 -13.13 -35.42 38.28
CA ASP A 351 -13.52 -36.58 39.07
C ASP A 351 -14.62 -36.18 40.09
N ASP A 352 -15.80 -36.79 39.93
CA ASP A 352 -16.84 -37.00 40.96
C ASP A 352 -16.26 -37.93 42.06
N ASP A 353 -16.64 -37.94 43.34
CA ASP A 353 -17.96 -38.22 43.94
C ASP A 353 -17.83 -38.11 45.52
N PRO A 354 -18.75 -38.57 46.41
CA PRO A 354 -19.52 -37.70 47.33
C PRO A 354 -19.27 -37.97 48.83
N LEU A 355 -19.74 -37.10 49.75
CA LEU A 355 -20.18 -37.56 51.08
C LEU A 355 -21.09 -36.57 51.82
N ALA A 356 -22.08 -37.14 52.49
CA ALA A 356 -23.26 -36.49 53.04
C ALA A 356 -23.11 -35.92 54.47
N ALA A 357 -24.05 -35.01 54.78
CA ALA A 357 -24.74 -34.79 56.05
C ALA A 357 -24.04 -34.02 57.20
N ARG A 358 -24.48 -32.77 57.42
CA ARG A 358 -25.15 -32.36 58.68
C ARG A 358 -25.81 -30.96 58.54
N VAL A 359 -27.09 -30.88 58.87
CA VAL A 359 -27.87 -29.63 59.10
C VAL A 359 -27.89 -29.34 60.61
N PRO A 360 -27.83 -28.07 61.05
CA PRO A 360 -29.01 -27.44 61.69
C PRO A 360 -29.16 -25.96 61.24
N ASN A 361 -30.29 -25.51 60.69
CA ASN A 361 -31.62 -25.22 61.24
C ASN A 361 -31.85 -23.70 61.52
N ALA A 362 -32.85 -23.16 60.81
CA ALA A 362 -33.73 -22.02 61.10
C ALA A 362 -33.14 -20.59 61.22
N LEU A 363 -33.56 -19.68 60.32
CA LEU A 363 -34.64 -18.71 60.58
C LEU A 363 -35.18 -18.13 59.25
N ASP A 364 -36.50 -17.99 59.22
CA ASP A 364 -37.42 -17.76 58.10
C ASP A 364 -37.53 -16.27 57.70
N ALA A 365 -37.66 -15.99 56.39
CA ALA A 365 -38.58 -14.99 55.81
C ALA A 365 -38.31 -14.74 54.30
N GLY A 366 -39.25 -15.18 53.45
CA GLY A 366 -39.72 -14.41 52.28
C GLY A 366 -39.11 -14.73 50.91
N GLU A 367 -39.65 -15.74 50.21
CA GLU A 367 -39.62 -15.78 48.74
C GLU A 367 -40.69 -14.85 48.15
N PRO A 368 -40.36 -14.07 47.10
CA PRO A 368 -41.29 -13.77 46.03
C PRO A 368 -40.80 -14.41 44.72
N SER A 369 -41.48 -15.50 44.35
CA SER A 369 -41.86 -15.91 42.99
C SER A 369 -40.99 -15.41 41.81
N LEU A 370 -40.08 -16.27 41.35
CA LEU A 370 -39.61 -16.24 39.95
C LEU A 370 -40.74 -16.73 39.05
N GLY A 371 -41.31 -15.79 38.29
CA GLY A 371 -42.36 -16.02 37.32
C GLY A 371 -41.98 -17.06 36.27
N SER A 372 -42.84 -18.07 36.17
CA SER A 372 -42.87 -19.21 35.28
C SER A 372 -42.53 -18.90 33.81
N ALA A 373 -41.57 -19.66 33.26
CA ALA A 373 -41.50 -19.94 31.83
C ALA A 373 -42.66 -20.88 31.45
N SER A 374 -43.63 -20.39 30.67
CA SER A 374 -44.69 -21.24 30.12
C SER A 374 -44.23 -21.94 28.82
N PRO A 375 -44.68 -23.19 28.55
CA PRO A 375 -44.34 -23.93 27.33
C PRO A 375 -45.21 -23.57 26.12
N LEU A 376 -44.64 -23.76 24.92
CA LEU A 376 -45.18 -23.64 23.54
C LEU A 376 -46.51 -24.40 23.33
N ALA A 377 -47.58 -23.89 22.68
CA ALA A 377 -47.87 -23.61 21.24
C ALA A 377 -49.33 -23.03 21.09
N PRO A 378 -49.88 -22.49 19.95
CA PRO A 378 -49.56 -22.69 18.53
C PRO A 378 -49.43 -21.43 17.59
N LEU A 379 -48.25 -21.28 16.97
CA LEU A 379 -47.90 -21.27 15.53
C LEU A 379 -48.44 -20.26 14.49
N GLN A 380 -49.37 -19.36 14.79
CA GLN A 380 -49.57 -18.18 13.89
C GLN A 380 -49.84 -16.88 14.66
N GLY A 381 -50.48 -16.98 15.82
CA GLY A 381 -50.62 -15.86 16.76
C GLY A 381 -49.29 -15.44 17.41
N ASP A 382 -48.26 -16.29 17.36
CA ASP A 382 -46.97 -16.01 17.96
C ASP A 382 -46.11 -15.05 17.12
N ILE A 383 -46.11 -15.15 15.79
CA ILE A 383 -45.19 -14.34 14.95
C ILE A 383 -45.60 -12.87 14.94
N THR A 384 -46.89 -12.57 14.72
CA THR A 384 -47.39 -11.20 14.73
C THR A 384 -47.27 -10.58 16.12
N ALA A 385 -47.63 -11.30 17.18
CA ALA A 385 -47.47 -10.84 18.55
C ALA A 385 -45.99 -10.65 18.94
N LEU A 386 -45.08 -11.50 18.47
CA LEU A 386 -43.64 -11.33 18.68
C LEU A 386 -43.09 -10.09 17.96
N ARG A 387 -43.56 -9.81 16.74
CA ARG A 387 -43.21 -8.58 16.00
C ARG A 387 -43.70 -7.34 16.73
N GLU A 388 -44.94 -7.34 17.20
CA GLU A 388 -45.50 -6.25 18.01
C GLU A 388 -44.70 -6.02 19.31
N ARG A 389 -44.31 -7.11 20.00
CA ARG A 389 -43.46 -7.01 21.20
C ARG A 389 -42.06 -6.46 20.90
N CYS A 390 -41.44 -6.88 19.80
CA CYS A 390 -40.15 -6.35 19.38
C CYS A 390 -40.25 -4.86 19.03
N ALA A 391 -41.30 -4.45 18.33
CA ALA A 391 -41.55 -3.05 18.01
C ALA A 391 -41.77 -2.20 19.26
N ALA A 392 -42.54 -2.69 20.24
CA ALA A 392 -42.77 -2.01 21.50
C ALA A 392 -41.45 -1.82 22.29
N LEU A 393 -40.65 -2.88 22.44
CA LEU A 393 -39.36 -2.80 23.13
C LEU A 393 -38.37 -1.87 22.41
N ALA A 394 -38.34 -1.88 21.08
CA ALA A 394 -37.51 -0.95 20.31
C ALA A 394 -37.99 0.50 20.49
N THR A 395 -39.31 0.73 20.53
CA THR A 395 -39.91 2.06 20.76
C THR A 395 -39.60 2.56 22.17
N ASP A 396 -39.63 1.70 23.19
CA ASP A 396 -39.28 2.06 24.57
C ASP A 396 -37.79 2.45 24.69
N LEU A 397 -36.90 1.69 24.04
CA LEU A 397 -35.47 2.02 23.98
C LEU A 397 -35.24 3.35 23.26
N ALA A 398 -35.96 3.60 22.16
CA ALA A 398 -35.90 4.87 21.44
C ALA A 398 -36.49 6.02 22.25
N ALA A 399 -37.55 5.80 23.02
CA ALA A 399 -38.13 6.78 23.94
C ALA A 399 -37.16 7.18 25.04
N TYR A 400 -36.38 6.23 25.57
CA TYR A 400 -35.31 6.53 26.53
C TYR A 400 -34.25 7.49 25.96
N ALA A 401 -34.00 7.41 24.64
CA ALA A 401 -33.10 8.29 23.90
C ALA A 401 -33.75 9.60 23.42
N ASP A 402 -34.97 9.92 23.84
CA ASP A 402 -35.77 11.06 23.33
C ASP A 402 -36.00 11.00 21.80
N ALA A 403 -35.99 9.79 21.24
CA ALA A 403 -35.96 9.51 19.81
C ALA A 403 -37.05 8.54 19.36
N SER A 404 -38.24 8.55 19.99
CA SER A 404 -39.33 7.60 19.66
C SER A 404 -39.73 7.60 18.18
N ALA A 405 -39.56 8.73 17.48
CA ALA A 405 -39.84 8.85 16.04
C ALA A 405 -38.90 8.00 15.16
N MET A 406 -37.74 7.60 15.68
CA MET A 406 -36.76 6.76 14.98
C MET A 406 -37.31 5.37 14.68
N VAL A 407 -38.23 4.84 15.49
CA VAL A 407 -38.74 3.47 15.36
C VAL A 407 -40.16 3.50 14.80
N THR A 408 -40.35 2.83 13.66
CA THR A 408 -41.69 2.64 13.06
C THR A 408 -42.06 1.17 13.08
N PRO A 409 -43.22 0.78 13.68
CA PRO A 409 -43.71 -0.59 13.61
C PRO A 409 -43.89 -1.06 12.17
N HIS A 410 -43.48 -2.28 11.88
CA HIS A 410 -43.48 -2.86 10.54
C HIS A 410 -43.95 -4.32 10.57
N ALA A 411 -44.66 -4.77 9.53
CA ALA A 411 -45.24 -6.12 9.51
C ALA A 411 -44.22 -7.24 9.22
N GLU A 412 -43.02 -6.88 8.76
CA GLU A 412 -41.96 -7.80 8.30
C GLU A 412 -40.69 -7.70 9.15
N GLY A 413 -39.74 -8.63 8.93
CA GLY A 413 -38.47 -8.68 9.66
C GLY A 413 -38.69 -8.87 11.16
N LEU A 414 -37.97 -8.07 11.96
CA LEU A 414 -38.08 -8.05 13.42
C LEU A 414 -39.33 -7.31 13.95
N GLY A 415 -40.20 -6.79 13.07
CA GLY A 415 -41.42 -6.10 13.49
C GLY A 415 -41.32 -4.57 13.55
N PHE A 416 -40.16 -4.01 13.23
CA PHE A 416 -39.94 -2.56 13.19
C PHE A 416 -38.88 -2.20 12.15
N THR A 417 -38.89 -0.93 11.72
CA THR A 417 -37.87 -0.30 10.90
C THR A 417 -37.32 0.94 11.60
N LEU A 418 -36.13 1.39 11.19
CA LEU A 418 -35.50 2.58 11.74
C LEU A 418 -35.45 3.69 10.69
N THR A 419 -35.80 4.90 11.10
CA THR A 419 -35.54 6.13 10.35
C THR A 419 -34.29 6.79 10.95
N LEU A 420 -33.18 6.70 10.23
CA LEU A 420 -31.89 7.18 10.72
C LEU A 420 -31.83 8.72 10.60
N GLU A 421 -31.84 9.40 11.74
CA GLU A 421 -31.61 10.84 11.80
C GLU A 421 -30.11 11.15 11.79
N HIS A 422 -29.72 12.13 10.96
CA HIS A 422 -28.32 12.54 10.79
C HIS A 422 -28.19 14.06 11.06
N GLY A 423 -28.37 14.45 12.33
CA GLY A 423 -28.41 15.85 12.80
C GLY A 423 -27.20 16.28 13.65
N GLU A 424 -26.99 17.60 13.77
CA GLU A 424 -25.78 18.23 14.35
C GLU A 424 -25.64 18.12 15.88
N GLN A 425 -26.62 17.57 16.62
CA GLN A 425 -26.58 17.46 18.08
C GLN A 425 -27.32 16.21 18.60
N LEU A 426 -27.00 15.02 18.06
CA LEU A 426 -27.50 13.79 18.68
C LEU A 426 -26.83 13.58 20.04
N SER A 427 -27.63 13.30 21.06
CA SER A 427 -27.09 13.03 22.40
C SER A 427 -26.22 11.75 22.38
N PRO A 428 -25.22 11.64 23.27
CA PRO A 428 -24.50 10.39 23.55
C PRO A 428 -25.42 9.17 23.68
N ARG A 429 -26.58 9.37 24.30
CA ARG A 429 -27.63 8.38 24.50
C ARG A 429 -28.29 7.97 23.20
N HIS A 430 -28.72 8.95 22.40
CA HIS A 430 -29.33 8.74 21.10
C HIS A 430 -28.41 7.93 20.20
N THR A 431 -27.16 8.37 20.09
CA THR A 431 -26.14 7.70 19.27
C THR A 431 -25.96 6.24 19.69
N GLY A 432 -25.92 5.99 21.01
CA GLY A 432 -25.83 4.63 21.57
C GLY A 432 -27.02 3.73 21.21
N ILE A 433 -28.25 4.21 21.41
CA ILE A 433 -29.46 3.45 21.10
C ILE A 433 -29.62 3.21 19.60
N GLN A 434 -29.36 4.22 18.77
CA GLN A 434 -29.40 4.10 17.31
C GLN A 434 -28.45 3.01 16.83
N LEU A 435 -27.19 3.00 17.29
CA LEU A 435 -26.20 1.98 16.92
C LEU A 435 -26.65 0.56 17.32
N LEU A 436 -27.23 0.39 18.51
CA LEU A 436 -27.72 -0.91 18.99
C LEU A 436 -28.88 -1.45 18.15
N LEU A 437 -29.88 -0.61 17.87
CA LEU A 437 -31.03 -1.01 17.08
C LEU A 437 -30.65 -1.26 15.60
N SER A 438 -29.76 -0.44 15.04
CA SER A 438 -29.23 -0.65 13.69
C SER A 438 -28.44 -1.96 13.57
N ALA A 439 -27.66 -2.32 14.60
CA ALA A 439 -26.95 -3.59 14.66
C ALA A 439 -27.92 -4.78 14.71
N LEU A 440 -29.02 -4.68 15.47
CA LEU A 440 -30.04 -5.73 15.56
C LEU A 440 -30.81 -5.95 14.25
N LEU A 441 -31.18 -4.87 13.57
CA LEU A 441 -31.82 -4.95 12.24
C LEU A 441 -30.85 -5.34 11.12
N ARG A 442 -29.57 -5.43 11.44
CA ARG A 442 -28.52 -5.77 10.48
C ARG A 442 -28.55 -4.90 9.23
N LEU A 443 -28.85 -3.61 9.39
CA LEU A 443 -28.93 -2.64 8.29
C LEU A 443 -27.60 -2.48 7.53
N GLN A 444 -26.53 -3.13 7.98
CA GLN A 444 -25.20 -3.17 7.38
C GLN A 444 -24.82 -4.57 6.82
N ASP A 445 -25.75 -5.52 6.71
CA ASP A 445 -25.44 -6.91 6.30
C ASP A 445 -25.08 -7.07 4.81
N ASP A 446 -25.56 -6.18 3.93
CA ASP A 446 -25.20 -6.16 2.49
C ASP A 446 -23.76 -5.65 2.25
N VAL A 447 -23.06 -5.34 3.33
CA VAL A 447 -21.71 -4.79 3.32
C VAL A 447 -20.71 -5.94 3.54
N THR A 448 -19.57 -5.93 2.83
CA THR A 448 -18.62 -7.05 2.85
C THR A 448 -18.15 -7.40 4.27
N SER A 449 -17.72 -8.65 4.54
CA SER A 449 -17.28 -9.09 5.88
C SER A 449 -16.20 -8.22 6.52
N GLN A 450 -15.46 -7.47 5.72
CA GLN A 450 -14.41 -6.55 6.15
C GLN A 450 -14.96 -5.20 6.64
N GLN A 451 -16.13 -4.81 6.14
CA GLN A 451 -16.89 -3.63 6.54
C GLN A 451 -17.93 -3.96 7.64
N ARG A 452 -18.19 -5.26 7.89
CA ARG A 452 -19.04 -5.80 8.98
C ARG A 452 -18.45 -5.64 10.39
N GLN A 453 -17.40 -4.86 10.61
CA GLN A 453 -16.89 -4.58 11.97
C GLN A 453 -17.84 -3.59 12.67
N GLN A 454 -19.03 -4.11 12.98
CA GLN A 454 -20.09 -3.53 13.77
C GLN A 454 -19.52 -3.12 15.14
N LEU A 455 -19.83 -1.88 15.57
CA LEU A 455 -19.57 -1.33 16.89
C LEU A 455 -18.20 -1.75 17.46
N PRO A 456 -17.12 -0.95 17.28
CA PRO A 456 -15.83 -1.19 17.92
C PRO A 456 -16.00 -1.73 19.34
N ALA A 457 -15.30 -2.79 19.73
CA ALA A 457 -15.51 -3.45 21.04
C ALA A 457 -15.46 -2.46 22.22
N ALA A 458 -14.72 -1.35 22.06
CA ALA A 458 -14.69 -0.22 22.98
C ALA A 458 -16.05 0.53 23.10
N LEU A 459 -16.77 0.75 21.99
CA LEU A 459 -18.12 1.33 21.99
C LEU A 459 -19.12 0.42 22.69
N PHE A 460 -19.08 -0.89 22.39
CA PHE A 460 -19.96 -1.86 23.02
C PHE A 460 -19.67 -1.99 24.53
N GLY A 461 -18.40 -2.03 24.91
CA GLY A 461 -17.97 -2.02 26.31
C GLY A 461 -18.45 -0.77 27.05
N GLN A 462 -18.36 0.41 26.43
CA GLN A 462 -18.82 1.65 27.05
C GLN A 462 -20.34 1.71 27.23
N LEU A 463 -21.13 1.19 26.28
CA LEU A 463 -22.59 1.15 26.39
C LEU A 463 -23.06 0.24 27.51
N LEU A 464 -22.41 -0.91 27.72
CA LEU A 464 -22.83 -1.89 28.71
C LEU A 464 -22.26 -1.63 30.11
N ILE A 465 -20.96 -1.36 30.18
CA ILE A 465 -20.20 -1.36 31.43
C ILE A 465 -19.82 0.08 31.84
N GLY A 466 -19.88 1.03 30.90
CA GLY A 466 -19.42 2.41 31.12
C GLY A 466 -17.93 2.55 30.83
N THR A 467 -17.31 3.60 31.37
CA THR A 467 -15.88 3.88 31.17
C THR A 467 -15.03 2.71 31.70
N TYR A 468 -14.32 2.03 30.79
CA TYR A 468 -13.61 0.77 31.04
C TYR A 468 -12.25 0.92 31.74
N ASP A 469 -11.76 2.14 31.92
CA ASP A 469 -10.46 2.38 32.54
C ASP A 469 -10.63 2.74 34.01
N LEU A 470 -10.35 1.78 34.90
CA LEU A 470 -9.91 2.11 36.25
C LEU A 470 -8.67 3.02 36.10
N PRO A 471 -8.63 4.22 36.72
CA PRO A 471 -7.55 5.17 36.50
C PRO A 471 -6.22 4.56 36.93
N PHE A 472 -5.36 4.23 35.96
CA PHE A 472 -3.94 4.01 36.21
C PHE A 472 -3.21 5.34 36.11
N PRO A 473 -2.16 5.58 36.90
CA PRO A 473 -1.48 6.88 36.98
C PRO A 473 -0.89 7.40 35.64
N GLU A 474 -0.79 6.56 34.62
CA GLU A 474 -0.16 6.88 33.33
C GLU A 474 -1.12 6.85 32.13
N ARG A 475 -2.41 6.58 32.34
CA ARG A 475 -3.41 6.54 31.26
C ARG A 475 -4.72 7.21 31.70
N PRO A 476 -5.08 8.39 31.14
CA PRO A 476 -6.37 9.00 31.40
C PRO A 476 -7.49 8.12 30.86
N ALA A 477 -8.64 8.10 31.54
CA ALA A 477 -9.77 7.25 31.19
C ALA A 477 -10.26 7.52 29.75
N LEU A 478 -10.34 6.46 28.93
CA LEU A 478 -10.89 6.51 27.59
C LEU A 478 -12.42 6.53 27.67
N THR A 479 -13.01 7.68 27.37
CA THR A 479 -14.45 7.81 27.09
C THR A 479 -14.62 8.17 25.61
N VAL A 480 -15.43 7.38 24.91
CA VAL A 480 -15.85 7.59 23.52
C VAL A 480 -17.11 8.46 23.43
N GLY A 481 -17.51 9.09 24.55
CA GLY A 481 -18.65 10.01 24.59
C GLY A 481 -20.02 9.36 24.41
N LEU A 482 -20.16 8.05 24.64
CA LEU A 482 -21.45 7.36 24.73
C LEU A 482 -21.90 7.23 26.20
N GLU A 483 -23.21 7.29 26.43
CA GLU A 483 -23.80 7.11 27.76
C GLU A 483 -23.99 5.61 28.06
N ARG A 484 -23.63 5.18 29.28
CA ARG A 484 -23.87 3.81 29.75
C ARG A 484 -25.38 3.57 29.86
N LEU A 485 -25.84 2.41 29.40
CA LEU A 485 -27.22 1.97 29.58
C LEU A 485 -27.50 1.68 31.07
N PRO A 486 -28.59 2.23 31.64
CA PRO A 486 -29.07 1.81 32.95
C PRO A 486 -29.59 0.37 32.89
N ASP A 487 -29.65 -0.28 34.05
CA ASP A 487 -30.00 -1.70 34.15
C ASP A 487 -31.41 -2.00 33.58
N THR A 488 -32.35 -1.06 33.72
CA THR A 488 -33.70 -1.17 33.15
C THR A 488 -33.70 -1.26 31.61
N GLN A 489 -32.88 -0.45 30.94
CA GLN A 489 -32.78 -0.46 29.47
C GLN A 489 -31.94 -1.65 28.99
N LEU A 490 -30.99 -2.09 29.80
CA LEU A 490 -30.23 -3.31 29.54
C LEU A 490 -31.16 -4.54 29.53
N GLU A 491 -32.07 -4.65 30.51
CA GLU A 491 -33.08 -5.71 30.55
C GLU A 491 -34.04 -5.64 29.35
N GLN A 492 -34.43 -4.44 28.91
CA GLN A 492 -35.23 -4.24 27.70
C GLN A 492 -34.48 -4.71 26.44
N LEU A 493 -33.20 -4.38 26.31
CA LEU A 493 -32.34 -4.82 25.20
C LEU A 493 -32.21 -6.35 25.18
N PHE A 494 -31.94 -6.99 26.32
CA PHE A 494 -31.88 -8.46 26.39
C PHE A 494 -33.22 -9.12 26.06
N SER A 495 -34.32 -8.52 26.52
CA SER A 495 -35.67 -8.98 26.18
C SER A 495 -35.92 -8.89 24.67
N LEU A 496 -35.54 -7.78 24.04
CA LEU A 496 -35.63 -7.58 22.60
C LEU A 496 -34.83 -8.63 21.85
N ILE A 497 -33.57 -8.87 22.24
CA ILE A 497 -32.70 -9.91 21.65
C ILE A 497 -33.35 -11.29 21.77
N ARG A 498 -33.93 -11.63 22.92
CA ARG A 498 -34.60 -12.92 23.14
C ARG A 498 -35.80 -13.10 22.20
N HIS A 499 -36.65 -12.09 22.09
CA HIS A 499 -37.82 -12.14 21.21
C HIS A 499 -37.42 -12.17 19.73
N ALA A 500 -36.39 -11.41 19.35
CA ALA A 500 -35.83 -11.43 18.00
C ALA A 500 -35.27 -12.82 17.63
N ARG A 501 -34.56 -13.49 18.54
CA ARG A 501 -34.08 -14.87 18.33
C ARG A 501 -35.23 -15.84 18.14
N GLN A 502 -36.25 -15.80 19.00
CA GLN A 502 -37.43 -16.64 18.89
C GLN A 502 -38.17 -16.41 17.56
N LEU A 503 -38.28 -15.15 17.13
CA LEU A 503 -38.90 -14.78 15.86
C LEU A 503 -38.10 -15.31 14.66
N ILE A 504 -36.76 -15.23 14.70
CA ILE A 504 -35.88 -15.79 13.67
C ILE A 504 -36.04 -17.32 13.60
N ASP A 505 -36.03 -18.00 14.74
CA ASP A 505 -36.18 -19.46 14.79
C ASP A 505 -37.53 -19.89 14.19
N LEU A 506 -38.63 -19.22 14.57
CA LEU A 506 -39.97 -19.52 14.03
C LEU A 506 -40.11 -19.21 12.53
N THR A 507 -39.52 -18.11 12.06
CA THR A 507 -39.58 -17.73 10.64
C THR A 507 -38.75 -18.67 9.76
N LEU A 508 -37.57 -19.09 10.21
CA LEU A 508 -36.73 -20.07 9.50
C LEU A 508 -37.33 -21.47 9.52
N SER A 509 -37.95 -21.89 10.63
CA SER A 509 -38.66 -23.16 10.74
C SER A 509 -39.95 -23.21 9.90
N SER A 510 -40.58 -22.07 9.61
CA SER A 510 -41.74 -22.00 8.71
C SER A 510 -41.38 -22.04 7.22
N THR A 511 -40.10 -21.80 6.87
CA THR A 511 -39.59 -21.79 5.48
C THR A 511 -38.88 -23.08 5.06
N ARG A 512 -38.69 -24.04 5.99
CA ARG A 512 -38.23 -25.41 5.71
C ARG A 512 -39.42 -26.36 5.75
#